data_AF-A0A2V7S5L1-F1
#
_entry.id   AF-A0A2V7S5L1-F1
#
_cell.length_a   1.000
_cell.length_b   1.000
_cell.length_c   1.000
_cell.angle_alpha   90.00
_cell.angle_beta   90.00
_cell.angle_gamma   90.00
#
_symmetry.space_group_name_H-M   'P 1'
#
loop_
_entity.id
_entity.type
_entity.pdbx_description
1 polymer ?
#
loop_
_entity_poly.entity_id
_entity_poly.type
_entity_poly.pdbx_seq_one_letter_code
_entity_poly.pdbx_strand_id
1 'polypeptide(L)'
;MANPETIAARFARCVDVFRDPVATEAQEAEFRALVELLEDVPVTLTGGAGRIEVNGVPCDVGEMIGLVQQFKVHRVSAIALGRRPPPERLLELIEALADQPRGGETAGPLREFGTDPIRVTLAAPEATPPAGPTV
;
A
#
# COMPACT_ATOMS: atom_id res chain seq x y z
N MET A 1 9.38 -7.45 18.17
CA MET A 1 9.74 -7.27 16.75
C MET A 1 8.91 -8.21 15.90
N ALA A 2 7.94 -7.67 15.16
CA ALA A 2 7.10 -8.46 14.26
C ALA A 2 7.90 -8.92 13.03
N ASN A 3 7.65 -10.14 12.55
CA ASN A 3 8.26 -10.67 11.33
C ASN A 3 7.77 -9.82 10.12
N PRO A 4 8.65 -9.38 9.21
CA PRO A 4 8.28 -8.74 7.93
C PRO A 4 7.10 -9.39 7.21
N GLU A 5 7.06 -10.74 7.17
CA GLU A 5 5.95 -11.47 6.54
C GLU A 5 4.63 -11.31 7.28
N THR A 6 4.66 -11.28 8.62
CA THR A 6 3.45 -11.03 9.43
C THR A 6 2.89 -9.64 9.17
N ILE A 7 3.75 -8.64 9.05
CA ILE A 7 3.36 -7.27 8.71
C ILE A 7 2.74 -7.22 7.31
N ALA A 8 3.40 -7.83 6.31
CA ALA A 8 2.92 -7.88 4.95
C ALA A 8 1.56 -8.60 4.83
N ALA A 9 1.42 -9.75 5.49
CA ALA A 9 0.19 -10.53 5.50
C ALA A 9 -0.96 -9.77 6.18
N ARG A 10 -0.69 -9.10 7.31
CA ARG A 10 -1.71 -8.30 8.01
C ARG A 10 -2.13 -7.09 7.18
N PHE A 11 -1.17 -6.41 6.54
CA PHE A 11 -1.46 -5.29 5.66
C PHE A 11 -2.33 -5.72 4.48
N ALA A 12 -1.97 -6.85 3.83
CA ALA A 12 -2.75 -7.42 2.73
C ALA A 12 -4.17 -7.79 3.18
N ARG A 13 -4.31 -8.44 4.33
CA ARG A 13 -5.61 -8.80 4.93
C ARG A 13 -6.46 -7.56 5.21
N CYS A 14 -5.85 -6.50 5.74
CA CYS A 14 -6.55 -5.26 6.03
C CYS A 14 -7.10 -4.63 4.73
N VAL A 15 -6.25 -4.47 3.69
CA VAL A 15 -6.71 -3.97 2.39
C VAL A 15 -7.82 -4.84 1.79
N ASP A 16 -7.75 -6.16 1.95
CA ASP A 16 -8.78 -7.07 1.44
C ASP A 16 -10.12 -6.93 2.18
N VAL A 17 -10.11 -6.87 3.51
CA VAL A 17 -11.32 -6.67 4.34
C VAL A 17 -11.96 -5.30 4.09
N PHE A 18 -11.15 -4.26 3.83
CA PHE A 18 -11.64 -2.93 3.48
C PHE A 18 -12.30 -2.84 2.11
N ARG A 19 -12.14 -3.86 1.24
CA ARG A 19 -12.92 -3.95 -0.02
C ARG A 19 -14.38 -4.31 0.22
N ASP A 20 -14.68 -4.94 1.36
CA ASP A 20 -16.04 -5.28 1.75
C ASP A 20 -16.59 -4.19 2.69
N PRO A 21 -17.48 -3.30 2.21
CA PRO A 21 -17.95 -2.17 3.01
C PRO A 21 -18.92 -2.58 4.13
N VAL A 22 -19.37 -3.83 4.19
CA VAL A 22 -20.29 -4.31 5.23
C VAL A 22 -19.57 -5.04 6.37
N ALA A 23 -18.27 -5.31 6.23
CA ALA A 23 -17.43 -5.99 7.20
C ALA A 23 -16.83 -5.05 8.28
N THR A 24 -17.59 -4.06 8.77
CA THR A 24 -17.08 -2.97 9.64
C THR A 24 -16.39 -3.47 10.92
N GLU A 25 -16.92 -4.51 11.58
CA GLU A 25 -16.29 -5.10 12.77
C GLU A 25 -14.94 -5.77 12.44
N ALA A 26 -14.86 -6.46 11.30
CA ALA A 26 -13.62 -7.08 10.85
C ALA A 26 -12.60 -6.01 10.41
N GLN A 27 -13.05 -4.93 9.77
CA GLN A 27 -12.21 -3.79 9.39
C GLN A 27 -11.55 -3.17 10.62
N GLU A 28 -12.32 -2.85 11.67
CA GLU A 28 -11.76 -2.26 12.89
C GLU A 28 -10.77 -3.21 13.59
N ALA A 29 -11.12 -4.49 13.71
CA ALA A 29 -10.27 -5.48 14.36
C ALA A 29 -8.93 -5.68 13.62
N GLU A 30 -8.98 -5.79 12.28
CA GLU A 30 -7.79 -5.91 11.45
C GLU A 30 -6.95 -4.63 11.44
N PHE A 31 -7.61 -3.47 11.38
CA PHE A 31 -6.94 -2.17 11.40
C PHE A 31 -6.22 -1.93 12.73
N ARG A 32 -6.87 -2.19 13.87
CA ARG A 32 -6.26 -2.06 15.19
C ARG A 32 -5.03 -2.95 15.32
N ALA A 33 -5.12 -4.22 14.90
CA ALA A 33 -4.01 -5.14 14.94
C ALA A 33 -2.83 -4.67 14.06
N LEU A 34 -3.11 -4.06 12.91
CA LEU A 34 -2.08 -3.46 12.07
C LEU A 34 -1.40 -2.26 12.74
N VAL A 35 -2.17 -1.35 13.37
CA VAL A 35 -1.62 -0.20 14.10
C VAL A 35 -0.68 -0.65 15.21
N GLU A 36 -1.08 -1.63 16.02
CA GLU A 36 -0.25 -2.19 17.10
C GLU A 36 1.08 -2.77 16.56
N LEU A 37 1.06 -3.40 15.39
CA LEU A 37 2.27 -3.93 14.75
C LEU A 37 3.22 -2.81 14.27
N LEU A 38 2.67 -1.67 13.82
CA LEU A 38 3.43 -0.53 13.29
C LEU A 38 3.96 0.41 14.39
N GLU A 39 3.57 0.23 15.65
CA GLU A 39 4.09 1.04 16.77
C GLU A 39 5.56 0.76 17.07
N ASP A 40 6.01 -0.47 16.85
CA ASP A 40 7.34 -0.94 17.27
C ASP A 40 8.45 -0.42 16.32
N VAL A 41 8.23 -0.52 15.00
CA VAL A 41 9.26 -0.40 13.95
C VAL A 41 8.70 0.30 12.70
N PRO A 42 9.47 1.17 12.02
CA PRO A 42 9.04 1.73 10.74
C PRO A 42 9.02 0.64 9.65
N VAL A 43 8.05 0.72 8.75
CA VAL A 43 7.79 -0.32 7.75
C VAL A 43 7.80 0.28 6.36
N THR A 44 8.61 -0.29 5.47
CA THR A 44 8.60 0.04 4.04
C THR A 44 8.13 -1.16 3.26
N LEU A 45 6.94 -1.07 2.69
CA LEU A 45 6.37 -2.04 1.76
C LEU A 45 6.78 -1.64 0.34
N THR A 46 7.52 -2.49 -0.35
CA THR A 46 7.88 -2.29 -1.76
C THR A 46 7.14 -3.32 -2.59
N GLY A 47 6.47 -2.89 -3.65
CA GLY A 47 5.73 -3.76 -4.56
C GLY A 47 6.20 -3.56 -5.99
N GLY A 48 6.54 -4.67 -6.67
CA GLY A 48 7.06 -4.62 -8.03
C GLY A 48 7.28 -6.01 -8.61
N ALA A 49 7.12 -6.15 -9.93
CA ALA A 49 7.35 -7.41 -10.67
C ALA A 49 6.63 -8.66 -10.08
N GLY A 50 5.47 -8.46 -9.44
CA GLY A 50 4.70 -9.56 -8.84
C GLY A 50 5.20 -10.02 -7.47
N ARG A 51 6.01 -9.21 -6.78
CA ARG A 51 6.58 -9.51 -5.45
C ARG A 51 6.29 -8.37 -4.47
N ILE A 52 6.30 -8.70 -3.18
CA ILE A 52 6.26 -7.76 -2.06
C ILE A 52 7.53 -7.93 -1.24
N GLU A 53 8.12 -6.81 -0.84
CA GLU A 53 9.25 -6.77 0.08
C GLU A 53 8.90 -5.85 1.25
N VAL A 54 9.18 -6.29 2.47
CA VAL A 54 9.01 -5.48 3.68
C VAL A 54 10.37 -5.17 4.28
N ASN A 55 10.71 -3.89 4.39
CA ASN A 55 12.01 -3.43 4.87
C ASN A 55 13.20 -4.07 4.11
N GLY A 56 13.01 -4.37 2.82
CA GLY A 56 14.01 -5.05 1.96
C GLY A 56 14.06 -6.57 2.13
N VAL A 57 13.15 -7.17 2.90
CA VAL A 57 13.00 -8.62 3.02
C VAL A 57 11.89 -9.09 2.07
N PRO A 58 12.17 -9.98 1.11
CA PRO A 58 11.14 -10.52 0.23
C PRO A 58 10.17 -11.40 1.01
N CYS A 59 8.87 -11.19 0.79
CA CYS A 59 7.80 -11.95 1.42
C CYS A 59 7.12 -12.89 0.41
N ASP A 60 6.60 -14.02 0.89
CA ASP A 60 5.82 -14.92 0.04
C ASP A 60 4.50 -14.27 -0.37
N VAL A 61 4.19 -14.37 -1.66
CA VAL A 61 3.10 -13.62 -2.29
C VAL A 61 1.75 -14.35 -2.20
N GLY A 62 1.71 -15.60 -1.73
CA GLY A 62 0.53 -16.46 -1.79
C GLY A 62 -0.73 -15.80 -1.24
N GLU A 63 -0.70 -15.42 0.04
CA GLU A 63 -1.82 -14.72 0.71
C GLU A 63 -1.87 -13.22 0.39
N MET A 64 -0.81 -12.66 -0.20
CA MET A 64 -0.65 -11.23 -0.48
C MET A 64 -0.98 -10.86 -1.94
N ILE A 65 -1.51 -11.82 -2.71
CA ILE A 65 -1.82 -11.64 -4.14
C ILE A 65 -2.77 -10.45 -4.37
N GLY A 66 -3.75 -10.25 -3.47
CA GLY A 66 -4.69 -9.13 -3.54
C GLY A 66 -3.98 -7.78 -3.43
N LEU A 67 -3.00 -7.68 -2.53
CA LEU A 67 -2.19 -6.48 -2.32
C LEU A 67 -1.29 -6.19 -3.53
N VAL A 68 -0.65 -7.21 -4.10
CA VAL A 68 0.17 -7.05 -5.33
C VAL A 68 -0.66 -6.51 -6.48
N GLN A 69 -1.89 -6.99 -6.65
CA GLN A 69 -2.78 -6.47 -7.67
C GLN A 69 -3.15 -5.00 -7.40
N GLN A 70 -3.38 -4.60 -6.14
CA GLN A 70 -3.63 -3.18 -5.84
C GLN A 70 -2.42 -2.30 -6.12
N PHE A 71 -1.21 -2.71 -5.73
CA PHE A 71 0.00 -1.96 -6.08
C PHE A 71 0.12 -1.77 -7.59
N LYS A 72 -0.22 -2.81 -8.37
CA LYS A 72 -0.24 -2.72 -9.83
C LYS A 72 -1.32 -1.79 -10.37
N VAL A 73 -2.56 -1.91 -9.89
CA VAL A 73 -3.71 -1.08 -10.32
C VAL A 73 -3.49 0.39 -9.99
N HIS A 74 -3.01 0.67 -8.78
CA HIS A 74 -2.72 2.01 -8.30
C HIS A 74 -1.33 2.51 -8.72
N ARG A 75 -0.57 1.72 -9.48
CA ARG A 75 0.82 2.06 -9.87
C ARG A 75 1.65 2.51 -8.67
N VAL A 76 1.55 1.82 -7.54
CA VAL A 76 2.36 2.06 -6.36
C VAL A 76 3.61 1.19 -6.47
N SER A 77 4.79 1.82 -6.34
CA SER A 77 6.07 1.11 -6.25
C SER A 77 6.46 0.84 -4.80
N ALA A 78 6.18 1.76 -3.89
CA ALA A 78 6.52 1.61 -2.48
C ALA A 78 5.61 2.43 -1.57
N ILE A 79 5.47 2.00 -0.32
CA ILE A 79 4.79 2.69 0.77
C ILE A 79 5.71 2.62 1.98
N ALA A 80 6.21 3.77 2.42
CA ALA A 80 6.96 3.90 3.65
C ALA A 80 6.06 4.43 4.76
N LEU A 81 5.99 3.68 5.85
CA LEU A 81 5.28 3.99 7.08
C LEU A 81 6.32 4.28 8.16
N GLY A 82 6.30 5.48 8.69
CA GLY A 82 7.08 5.87 9.86
C GLY A 82 6.63 5.10 11.11
N ARG A 83 7.36 5.27 12.21
CA ARG A 83 6.93 4.70 13.51
C ARG A 83 5.68 5.44 13.97
N ARG A 84 4.68 4.68 14.43
CA ARG A 84 3.41 5.24 14.93
C ARG A 84 2.76 6.20 13.92
N PRO A 85 2.42 5.71 12.71
CA PRO A 85 1.67 6.54 11.77
C PRO A 85 0.31 6.93 12.40
N PRO A 86 -0.22 8.13 12.14
CA PRO A 86 -1.53 8.55 12.62
C PRO A 86 -2.57 7.53 12.13
N PRO A 87 -3.40 6.97 13.02
CA PRO A 87 -4.40 5.98 12.63
C PRO A 87 -5.31 6.51 11.51
N GLU A 88 -5.76 7.76 11.61
CA GLU A 88 -6.60 8.38 10.56
C GLU A 88 -5.90 8.38 9.20
N ARG A 89 -4.61 8.72 9.14
CA ARG A 89 -3.85 8.71 7.88
C ARG A 89 -3.59 7.30 7.35
N LEU A 90 -3.37 6.33 8.24
CA LEU A 90 -3.23 4.94 7.83
C LEU A 90 -4.54 4.38 7.29
N LEU A 91 -5.66 4.76 7.89
CA LEU A 91 -6.99 4.38 7.45
C LEU A 91 -7.27 4.92 6.04
N GLU A 92 -7.08 6.22 5.83
CA GLU A 92 -7.24 6.85 4.52
C GLU A 92 -6.38 6.16 3.43
N LEU A 93 -5.16 5.75 3.78
CA LEU A 93 -4.28 5.01 2.87
C LEU A 93 -4.86 3.63 2.51
N ILE A 94 -5.34 2.88 3.50
CA ILE A 94 -5.90 1.53 3.30
C ILE A 94 -7.18 1.62 2.49
N GLU A 95 -8.05 2.58 2.79
CA GLU A 95 -9.26 2.85 2.01
C GLU A 95 -8.92 3.22 0.57
N ALA A 96 -7.93 4.09 0.35
CA ALA A 96 -7.48 4.48 -0.98
C ALA A 96 -6.84 3.32 -1.78
N LEU A 97 -6.24 2.34 -1.10
CA LEU A 97 -5.72 1.12 -1.72
C LEU A 97 -6.79 0.05 -1.94
N ALA A 98 -7.83 0.02 -1.09
CA ALA A 98 -8.94 -0.92 -1.20
C ALA A 98 -9.90 -0.48 -2.30
N ASP A 99 -10.14 0.83 -2.43
CA ASP A 99 -10.98 1.42 -3.46
C ASP A 99 -10.48 1.10 -4.87
N GLN A 100 -11.40 0.93 -5.82
CA GLN A 100 -11.04 0.70 -7.22
C GLN A 100 -11.06 2.02 -7.98
N PRO A 101 -9.95 2.42 -8.64
CA PRO A 101 -9.92 3.67 -9.39
C PRO A 101 -10.99 3.64 -10.49
N ARG A 102 -12.03 4.46 -10.32
CA ARG A 102 -13.11 4.61 -11.31
C ARG A 102 -12.65 5.56 -12.41
N GLY A 103 -12.65 5.09 -13.66
CA GLY A 103 -12.56 5.98 -14.82
C GLY A 103 -11.19 6.63 -15.04
N GLY A 104 -10.11 5.83 -15.15
CA GLY A 104 -8.83 6.28 -15.70
C GLY A 104 -7.95 7.14 -14.79
N GLU A 105 -8.48 7.73 -13.72
CA GLU A 105 -7.68 8.34 -12.65
C GLU A 105 -7.12 7.26 -11.71
N THR A 106 -5.94 6.75 -12.07
CA THR A 106 -5.18 5.86 -11.19
C THR A 106 -4.48 6.67 -10.09
N ALA A 107 -4.69 6.30 -8.83
CA ALA A 107 -3.92 6.76 -7.66
C ALA A 107 -4.11 8.21 -7.19
N GLY A 108 -5.19 8.90 -7.58
CA GLY A 108 -5.48 10.28 -7.15
C GLY A 108 -5.32 10.51 -5.63
N PRO A 109 -6.05 9.78 -4.77
CA PRO A 109 -5.94 9.91 -3.31
C PRO A 109 -4.56 9.51 -2.77
N LEU A 110 -3.91 8.54 -3.41
CA LEU A 110 -2.59 8.04 -2.98
C LEU A 110 -1.47 9.06 -3.20
N ARG A 111 -1.65 10.04 -4.10
CA ARG A 111 -0.69 11.12 -4.34
C ARG A 111 -0.56 12.08 -3.16
N GLU A 112 -1.56 12.15 -2.29
CA GLU A 112 -1.57 13.03 -1.13
C GLU A 112 -0.63 12.53 -0.01
N PHE A 113 -0.21 11.27 -0.07
CA PHE A 113 0.72 10.65 0.87
C PHE A 113 2.18 10.86 0.43
N GLY A 114 2.62 12.10 0.29
CA GLY A 114 3.99 12.44 -0.13
C GLY A 114 5.00 12.64 1.00
N THR A 115 4.54 12.69 2.25
CA THR A 115 5.26 13.28 3.39
C THR A 115 5.26 12.37 4.61
N ASP A 116 6.26 12.51 5.49
CA ASP A 116 6.29 11.79 6.77
C ASP A 116 5.01 12.07 7.59
N PRO A 117 4.40 11.08 8.25
CA PRO A 117 4.89 9.71 8.49
C PRO A 117 4.37 8.64 7.53
N ILE A 118 3.65 8.98 6.45
CA ILE A 118 3.19 8.01 5.44
C ILE A 118 3.55 8.52 4.06
N ARG A 119 4.49 7.83 3.41
CA ARG A 119 5.00 8.19 2.08
C ARG A 119 4.74 7.10 1.05
N VAL A 120 3.87 7.38 0.10
CA VAL A 120 3.60 6.56 -1.08
C VAL A 120 4.48 7.03 -2.23
N THR A 121 5.17 6.09 -2.84
CA THR A 121 5.95 6.29 -4.07
C THR A 121 5.21 5.61 -5.20
N LEU A 122 4.70 6.40 -6.13
CA LEU A 122 4.08 5.89 -7.35
C LEU A 122 5.17 5.50 -8.36
N ALA A 123 4.91 4.42 -9.10
CA ALA A 123 5.66 4.07 -10.28
C ALA A 123 5.59 5.23 -11.27
N ALA A 124 6.74 5.60 -11.83
CA ALA A 124 6.78 6.61 -12.86
C ALA A 124 5.81 6.21 -13.98
N PRO A 125 4.97 7.14 -14.49
CA PRO A 125 4.25 6.87 -15.72
C PRO A 125 5.33 6.50 -16.76
N GLU A 126 5.14 5.38 -17.43
CA GLU A 126 6.03 4.92 -18.49
C GLU A 126 6.27 6.13 -19.42
N ALA A 127 7.49 6.67 -19.39
CA ALA A 127 7.80 7.86 -20.16
C ALA A 127 7.67 7.47 -21.62
N THR A 128 6.60 7.92 -22.29
CA THR A 128 6.60 7.96 -23.75
C THR A 128 7.90 8.65 -24.16
N PRO A 129 8.77 8.00 -24.96
CA PRO A 129 10.02 8.60 -25.37
C PRO A 129 9.71 9.97 -25.99
N PRO A 130 10.49 11.02 -25.68
CA PRO A 130 10.24 12.34 -26.26
C PRO A 130 10.26 12.16 -27.77
N ALA A 131 9.15 12.51 -28.43
CA ALA A 131 9.15 12.68 -29.87
C ALA A 131 10.28 13.67 -30.17
N GLY A 132 11.38 13.16 -30.73
CA GLY A 132 12.54 13.96 -31.08
C GLY A 132 12.08 15.11 -31.98
N PRO A 133 12.72 16.29 -31.90
CA PRO A 133 12.33 17.43 -32.70
C PRO A 133 12.40 17.04 -34.18
N THR A 134 11.27 17.16 -34.87
CA THR A 134 11.20 17.10 -36.34
C THR A 134 12.19 18.13 -36.88
N VAL A 135 13.22 17.63 -37.57
CA VAL A 135 14.13 18.44 -38.40
C VAL A 135 13.46 18.78 -39.73
#